data_AF-A0A1W9YNS5-F1
#
_entry.id   AF-A0A1W9YNS5-F1
#
_cell.length_a   1.000
_cell.length_b   1.000
_cell.length_c   1.000
_cell.angle_alpha   90.00
_cell.angle_beta   90.00
_cell.angle_gamma   90.00
#
_symmetry.space_group_name_H-M   'P 1'
#
loop_
_entity.id
_entity.type
_entity.pdbx_description
1 polymer ?
#
loop_
_entity_poly.entity_id
_entity_poly.type
_entity_poly.pdbx_seq_one_letter_code
_entity_poly.pdbx_strand_id
1 'polypeptide(L)'
;FVAGHNTGFGNSGSLNTGMGNAGGVNTGFGNGGAINLGFGNSGQLNAGSFNAGSINTGNFNSGQGNTGDFNAGVRNTGWSNSGLTNT
;
A
#
# COMPACT_ATOMS: atom_id res chain seq x y z
N PHE A 1 -19.02 16.81 12.61
CA PHE A 1 -17.99 15.88 12.11
C PHE A 1 -18.31 15.55 10.67
N VAL A 2 -17.44 15.87 9.71
CA VAL A 2 -17.61 15.41 8.32
C VAL A 2 -16.91 14.06 8.22
N ALA A 3 -17.67 12.98 8.09
CA ALA A 3 -17.12 11.71 7.64
C ALA A 3 -16.61 11.92 6.21
N GLY A 4 -15.34 11.67 5.95
CA GLY A 4 -14.73 11.95 4.64
C GLY A 4 -15.36 11.11 3.52
N HIS A 5 -15.68 11.75 2.39
CA HIS A 5 -16.37 11.14 1.26
C HIS A 5 -15.44 10.24 0.42
N ASN A 6 -15.96 9.16 -0.15
CA ASN A 6 -15.23 8.29 -1.10
C ASN A 6 -15.58 8.66 -2.54
N THR A 7 -14.59 8.74 -3.42
CA THR A 7 -14.77 9.03 -4.86
C THR A 7 -14.55 7.78 -5.69
N GLY A 8 -15.52 7.38 -6.51
CA GLY A 8 -15.46 6.17 -7.34
C GLY A 8 -16.37 5.04 -6.83
N PHE A 9 -16.07 3.80 -7.20
CA PHE A 9 -16.99 2.66 -7.03
C PHE A 9 -16.53 1.65 -5.98
N GLY A 10 -17.45 1.12 -5.18
CA GLY A 10 -17.18 -0.01 -4.28
C GLY A 10 -16.17 0.28 -3.16
N ASN A 11 -15.98 1.54 -2.79
CA ASN A 11 -15.07 1.91 -1.70
C ASN A 11 -15.78 1.83 -0.33
N SER A 12 -15.10 1.28 0.67
CA SER A 12 -15.55 1.19 2.07
C SER A 12 -14.64 2.00 3.00
N GLY A 13 -15.24 2.70 3.98
CA GLY A 13 -14.53 3.61 4.87
C GLY A 13 -14.58 5.06 4.39
N SER A 14 -13.47 5.81 4.44
CA SER A 14 -13.47 7.28 4.21
C SER A 14 -12.31 7.79 3.36
N LEU A 15 -12.54 8.81 2.52
CA LEU A 15 -11.51 9.48 1.71
C LEU A 15 -10.79 8.58 0.70
N ASN A 16 -11.41 7.48 0.28
CA ASN A 16 -10.83 6.62 -0.75
C ASN A 16 -11.20 7.14 -2.14
N THR A 17 -10.24 7.10 -3.08
CA THR A 17 -10.43 7.48 -4.49
C THR A 17 -10.10 6.30 -5.41
N GLY A 18 -11.01 5.94 -6.31
CA GLY A 18 -10.83 4.84 -7.27
C GLY A 18 -11.84 3.72 -7.07
N MET A 19 -11.42 2.45 -7.17
CA MET A 19 -12.34 1.32 -7.08
C MET A 19 -11.94 0.27 -6.03
N GLY A 20 -12.92 -0.19 -5.26
CA GLY A 20 -12.76 -1.36 -4.39
C GLY A 20 -11.78 -1.17 -3.23
N ASN A 21 -11.53 0.06 -2.79
CA ASN A 21 -10.62 0.30 -1.67
C ASN A 21 -11.35 0.16 -0.33
N ALA A 22 -10.69 -0.38 0.68
CA ALA A 22 -11.22 -0.53 2.03
C ALA A 22 -10.31 0.17 3.06
N GLY A 23 -10.93 0.93 3.97
CA GLY A 23 -10.22 1.68 5.01
C GLY A 23 -10.21 3.17 4.70
N GLY A 24 -9.04 3.83 4.69
CA GLY A 24 -9.00 5.29 4.59
C GLY A 24 -7.90 5.89 3.73
N VAL A 25 -8.22 6.96 2.99
CA VAL A 25 -7.23 7.76 2.24
C VAL A 25 -6.48 6.93 1.18
N ASN A 26 -7.07 5.86 0.67
CA ASN A 26 -6.44 5.06 -0.39
C ASN A 26 -6.76 5.63 -1.77
N THR A 27 -5.81 5.60 -2.69
CA THR A 27 -6.00 6.01 -4.08
C THR A 27 -5.60 4.89 -5.04
N GLY A 28 -6.51 4.50 -5.93
CA GLY A 28 -6.29 3.46 -6.93
C GLY A 28 -7.30 2.30 -6.79
N PHE A 29 -6.81 1.07 -6.86
CA PHE A 29 -7.68 -0.11 -7.02
C PHE A 29 -7.38 -1.19 -5.99
N GLY A 30 -8.40 -1.62 -5.25
CA GLY A 30 -8.32 -2.80 -4.39
C GLY A 30 -7.34 -2.65 -3.22
N ASN A 31 -7.09 -1.45 -2.72
CA ASN A 31 -6.20 -1.26 -1.58
C ASN A 31 -6.95 -1.45 -0.25
N GLY A 32 -6.33 -2.16 0.70
CA GLY A 32 -6.83 -2.36 2.06
C GLY A 32 -5.98 -1.64 3.10
N GLY A 33 -6.60 -1.01 4.08
CA GLY A 33 -5.92 -0.28 5.15
C GLY A 33 -5.91 1.22 4.89
N ALA A 34 -4.77 1.90 5.05
CA ALA A 34 -4.74 3.35 5.02
C ALA A 34 -3.59 3.99 4.23
N ILE A 35 -3.90 5.06 3.49
CA ILE A 35 -2.90 5.89 2.80
C ILE A 35 -2.08 5.06 1.79
N ASN A 36 -2.72 4.14 1.08
CA ASN A 36 -2.06 3.39 0.02
C ASN A 36 -2.33 4.02 -1.35
N LEU A 37 -1.33 4.00 -2.23
CA LEU A 37 -1.40 4.49 -3.60
C LEU A 37 -1.07 3.38 -4.59
N GLY A 38 -1.98 3.09 -5.52
CA GLY A 38 -1.78 2.13 -6.60
C GLY A 38 -2.74 0.94 -6.50
N PHE A 39 -2.22 -0.28 -6.61
CA PHE A 39 -3.02 -1.48 -6.86
C PHE A 39 -2.79 -2.57 -5.81
N GLY A 40 -3.85 -3.05 -5.18
CA GLY A 40 -3.79 -4.26 -4.35
C GLY A 40 -2.85 -4.18 -3.16
N ASN A 41 -2.59 -2.99 -2.62
CA ASN A 41 -1.75 -2.84 -1.44
C ASN A 41 -2.55 -3.12 -0.16
N SER A 42 -1.92 -3.73 0.85
CA SER A 42 -2.51 -3.99 2.16
C SER A 42 -1.65 -3.42 3.28
N GLY A 43 -2.27 -2.74 4.24
CA GLY A 43 -1.60 -2.11 5.37
C GLY A 43 -1.57 -0.60 5.21
N GLN A 44 -0.41 0.04 5.44
CA GLN A 44 -0.34 1.50 5.51
C GLN A 44 0.81 2.13 4.73
N LEU A 45 0.56 3.26 4.08
CA LEU A 45 1.62 4.06 3.43
C LEU A 45 2.39 3.28 2.35
N ASN A 46 1.73 2.39 1.61
CA ASN A 46 2.38 1.69 0.50
C ASN A 46 2.09 2.39 -0.83
N ALA A 47 3.09 2.47 -1.70
CA ALA A 47 2.98 3.01 -3.04
C ALA A 47 3.45 1.99 -4.10
N GLY A 48 2.64 1.80 -5.15
CA GLY A 48 2.90 0.83 -6.21
C GLY A 48 1.89 -0.32 -6.18
N SER A 49 2.36 -1.56 -6.34
CA SER A 49 1.46 -2.71 -6.53
C SER A 49 1.74 -3.87 -5.59
N PHE A 50 0.69 -4.46 -5.03
CA PHE A 50 0.75 -5.72 -4.27
C PHE A 50 1.72 -5.69 -3.09
N ASN A 51 1.89 -4.53 -2.44
CA ASN A 51 2.70 -4.45 -1.24
C ASN A 51 1.87 -4.77 0.01
N ALA A 52 2.45 -5.50 0.95
CA ALA A 52 1.84 -5.84 2.23
C ALA A 52 2.69 -5.31 3.40
N GLY A 53 2.05 -4.67 4.37
CA GLY A 53 2.73 -4.09 5.54
C GLY A 53 2.75 -2.58 5.46
N SER A 54 3.89 -1.93 5.67
CA SER A 54 3.93 -0.47 5.71
C SER A 54 5.14 0.21 5.09
N ILE A 55 4.92 1.39 4.51
CA ILE A 55 6.00 2.25 3.99
C ILE A 55 6.79 1.52 2.88
N ASN A 56 6.13 0.69 2.06
CA ASN A 56 6.77 0.03 0.94
C ASN A 56 6.54 0.80 -0.36
N THR A 57 7.56 0.94 -1.19
CA THR A 57 7.48 1.58 -2.51
C THR A 57 7.98 0.63 -3.60
N GLY A 58 7.20 0.44 -4.66
CA GLY A 58 7.49 -0.49 -5.74
C GLY A 58 6.49 -1.63 -5.78
N ASN A 59 6.90 -2.86 -6.09
CA ASN A 59 5.97 -3.97 -6.28
C ASN A 59 6.29 -5.21 -5.46
N PHE A 60 5.26 -5.90 -4.99
CA PHE A 60 5.38 -7.20 -4.32
C PHE A 60 6.29 -7.18 -3.08
N ASN A 61 6.39 -6.06 -2.37
CA ASN A 61 7.15 -6.01 -1.13
C ASN A 61 6.29 -6.43 0.06
N SER A 62 6.88 -7.14 1.02
CA SER A 62 6.25 -7.48 2.29
C SER A 62 7.08 -7.01 3.48
N GLY A 63 6.43 -6.44 4.49
CA GLY A 63 7.10 -5.95 5.69
C GLY A 63 7.12 -4.42 5.78
N GLN A 64 8.25 -3.83 6.20
CA GLN A 64 8.34 -2.40 6.48
C GLN A 64 9.47 -1.69 5.73
N GLY A 65 9.15 -0.57 5.07
CA GLY A 65 10.17 0.35 4.58
C GLY A 65 10.96 -0.15 3.38
N ASN A 66 10.44 -1.10 2.61
CA ASN A 66 11.16 -1.65 1.46
C ASN A 66 10.95 -0.79 0.20
N THR A 67 11.98 -0.66 -0.62
CA THR A 67 11.94 0.06 -1.90
C THR A 67 12.44 -0.83 -3.04
N GLY A 68 11.71 -0.90 -4.15
CA GLY A 68 12.03 -1.77 -5.28
C GLY A 68 11.04 -2.92 -5.37
N ASP A 69 11.47 -4.09 -5.81
CA ASP A 69 10.56 -5.17 -6.13
C ASP A 69 10.89 -6.47 -5.37
N PHE A 70 9.85 -7.19 -4.97
CA PHE A 70 9.95 -8.53 -4.35
C PHE A 70 10.78 -8.60 -3.06
N ASN A 71 10.86 -7.51 -2.29
CA ASN A 71 11.60 -7.51 -1.04
C ASN A 71 10.72 -7.95 0.15
N ALA A 72 11.27 -8.79 1.03
CA ALA A 72 10.61 -9.24 2.24
C ALA A 72 11.40 -8.85 3.50
N GLY A 73 10.75 -8.24 4.48
CA GLY A 73 11.39 -7.83 5.73
C GLY A 73 11.43 -6.32 5.90
N VAL A 74 12.56 -5.79 6.38
CA VAL A 74 12.64 -4.41 6.86
C VAL A 74 13.76 -3.63 6.17
N ARG A 75 13.42 -2.50 5.55
CA ARG A 75 14.35 -1.53 4.95
C ARG A 75 15.26 -2.10 3.86
N ASN A 76 14.73 -2.99 3.04
CA ASN A 76 15.45 -3.50 1.88
C ASN A 76 15.25 -2.58 0.68
N THR A 77 16.31 -2.26 -0.05
CA THR A 77 16.25 -1.60 -1.36
C THR A 77 16.63 -2.59 -2.44
N GLY A 78 16.09 -2.49 -3.66
CA GLY A 78 16.52 -3.30 -4.80
C GLY A 78 15.55 -4.43 -5.13
N TRP A 79 16.08 -5.58 -5.55
CA TRP A 79 15.28 -6.71 -6.04
C TRP A 79 15.52 -7.96 -5.21
N SER A 80 14.43 -8.58 -4.74
CA SER A 80 14.44 -9.92 -4.14
C SER A 80 15.31 -10.04 -2.88
N ASN A 81 15.39 -8.97 -2.08
CA ASN A 81 16.08 -9.01 -0.81
C ASN A 81 15.18 -9.54 0.30
N SER A 82 15.76 -10.31 1.23
CA SER A 82 15.07 -10.78 2.43
C SER A 82 15.84 -10.43 3.70
N GLY A 83 15.14 -10.12 4.78
CA GLY A 83 15.76 -9.79 6.07
C GLY A 83 15.79 -8.28 6.36
N LEU A 84 16.87 -7.80 6.97
CA LEU A 84 17.00 -6.42 7.43
C LEU A 84 18.10 -5.67 6.68
N THR A 85 17.74 -4.53 6.08
CA THR A 85 18.66 -3.48 5.59
C THR A 85 19.62 -3.97 4.50
N ASN A 86 19.10 -4.69 3.51
CA ASN A 86 19.86 -5.01 2.29
C ASN A 86 19.69 -3.91 1.23
N THR A 87 20.67 -3.77 0.35
CA THR A 87 20.67 -2.82 -0.78
C THR A 87 20.92 -3.55 -2.09
#